data_AF-A0A8H6YE69-F1
#
_entry.id   AF-A0A8H6YE69-F1
#
_cell.length_a   1.000
_cell.length_b   1.000
_cell.length_c   1.000
_cell.angle_alpha   90.00
_cell.angle_beta   90.00
_cell.angle_gamma   90.00
#
_symmetry.space_group_name_H-M   'P 1'
#
loop_
_entity.id
_entity.type
_entity.pdbx_description
1 polymer ?
#
loop_
_entity_poly.entity_id
_entity_poly.type
_entity_poly.pdbx_seq_one_letter_code
_entity_poly.pdbx_strand_id
1 'polypeptide(L)'
;MNIIDTLFGRTVTPAERLRQHQRSLAKAQRELDRERTKLEAQEKKLIADIKKSAKDGQLNACKVMAKDLVRTRRYVQKFYQMRTQLQAVGLRIQTLRSNQQMADAMRGATRAMALMNRGLNLPGIQRIMNEFEKESSMMDMKGEMMDDTVEEVMGEEDEEEEGDKILQQVLDEIGVGISQKLGDTPTGLATTSIKERQPVALGESSGPSPPPGGGDKSGGGGIDLGASDEDALQARLDALRRG
;
A
#
# COMPACT_ATOMS: atom_id res chain seq x y z
N MET A 1 -35.24 -37.58 10.02
CA MET A 1 -35.66 -36.38 10.74
C MET A 1 -36.19 -36.82 12.09
N ASN A 2 -35.57 -36.41 13.20
CA ASN A 2 -35.92 -36.90 14.53
C ASN A 2 -37.06 -36.04 15.11
N ILE A 3 -38.08 -36.70 15.67
CA ILE A 3 -39.29 -36.11 16.29
C ILE A 3 -38.96 -35.15 17.45
N ILE A 4 -37.79 -35.30 18.05
CA ILE A 4 -37.28 -34.44 19.14
C ILE A 4 -36.93 -33.03 18.61
N ASP A 5 -36.51 -32.91 17.35
CA ASP A 5 -36.14 -31.64 16.72
C ASP A 5 -37.36 -30.73 16.44
N THR A 6 -38.55 -31.32 16.35
CA THR A 6 -39.81 -30.61 16.06
C THR A 6 -40.48 -30.07 17.33
N LEU A 7 -40.13 -30.59 18.51
CA LEU A 7 -40.78 -30.26 19.78
C LEU A 7 -40.00 -29.26 20.66
N PHE A 8 -38.66 -29.14 20.49
CA PHE A 8 -37.82 -28.27 21.34
C PHE A 8 -37.06 -27.17 20.60
N GLY A 9 -37.27 -27.02 19.30
CA GLY A 9 -36.47 -26.13 18.46
C GLY A 9 -35.04 -26.69 18.28
N ARG A 10 -34.54 -26.65 17.05
CA ARG A 10 -33.18 -27.12 16.73
C ARG A 10 -32.16 -26.42 17.62
N THR A 11 -31.59 -27.13 18.59
CA THR A 11 -30.41 -26.67 19.30
C THR A 11 -29.25 -26.69 18.32
N VAL A 12 -28.89 -25.51 17.81
CA VAL A 12 -27.80 -25.36 16.84
C VAL A 12 -26.52 -25.98 17.43
N THR A 13 -26.01 -27.02 16.77
CA THR A 13 -24.79 -27.71 17.23
C THR A 13 -23.60 -26.74 17.16
N PRO A 14 -22.55 -26.92 17.98
CA PRO A 14 -21.35 -26.08 17.93
C PRO A 14 -20.75 -25.99 16.52
N ALA A 15 -20.74 -27.10 15.77
CA ALA A 15 -20.28 -27.15 14.39
C ALA A 15 -21.16 -26.32 13.43
N GLU A 16 -22.46 -26.30 13.65
CA GLU A 16 -23.41 -25.53 12.84
C GLU A 16 -23.33 -24.02 13.14
N ARG A 17 -23.10 -23.64 14.40
CA ARG A 17 -22.80 -22.24 14.80
C ARG A 17 -21.52 -21.76 14.14
N LEU A 18 -20.45 -22.57 14.17
CA LEU A 18 -19.17 -22.24 13.56
C LEU A 18 -19.30 -22.02 12.05
N ARG A 19 -20.09 -22.86 11.37
CA ARG A 19 -20.39 -22.73 9.94
C ARG A 19 -21.26 -21.50 9.64
N GLN A 20 -22.16 -21.12 10.54
CA GLN A 20 -22.95 -19.89 10.43
C GLN A 20 -22.06 -18.64 10.56
N HIS A 21 -21.15 -18.61 11.54
CA HIS A 21 -20.19 -17.52 11.71
C HIS A 21 -19.24 -17.38 10.53
N GLN A 22 -18.76 -18.50 9.97
CA GLN A 22 -17.94 -18.45 8.76
C GLN A 22 -18.68 -17.84 7.57
N ARG A 23 -19.98 -18.16 7.38
CA ARG A 23 -20.80 -17.55 6.34
C ARG A 23 -21.07 -16.08 6.58
N SER A 24 -21.34 -15.67 7.82
CA SER A 24 -21.55 -14.25 8.14
C SER A 24 -20.28 -13.43 7.91
N LEU A 25 -19.11 -13.96 8.26
CA LEU A 25 -17.83 -13.31 7.99
C LEU A 25 -17.58 -13.16 6.48
N ALA A 26 -17.81 -14.22 5.69
CA ALA A 26 -17.66 -14.13 4.24
C ALA A 26 -18.64 -13.13 3.60
N LYS A 27 -19.84 -12.96 4.17
CA LYS A 27 -20.78 -11.92 3.75
C LYS A 27 -20.25 -10.53 4.10
N ALA A 28 -19.80 -10.33 5.34
CA ALA A 28 -19.23 -9.06 5.79
C ALA A 28 -18.00 -8.66 4.96
N GLN A 29 -17.10 -9.59 4.63
CA GLN A 29 -15.95 -9.33 3.76
C GLN A 29 -16.37 -8.77 2.40
N ARG A 30 -17.38 -9.39 1.75
CA ARG A 30 -17.90 -8.90 0.45
C ARG A 30 -18.57 -7.55 0.55
N GLU A 31 -19.21 -7.27 1.69
CA GLU A 31 -19.85 -5.98 1.95
C GLU A 31 -18.81 -4.88 2.13
N LEU A 32 -17.73 -5.15 2.89
CA LEU A 32 -16.58 -4.26 3.00
C LEU A 32 -15.94 -3.99 1.63
N ASP A 33 -15.72 -5.02 0.81
CA ASP A 33 -15.15 -4.85 -0.53
C ASP A 33 -16.04 -3.97 -1.43
N ARG A 34 -17.37 -4.09 -1.33
CA ARG A 34 -18.32 -3.25 -2.08
C ARG A 34 -18.28 -1.80 -1.61
N GLU A 35 -18.29 -1.55 -0.31
CA GLU A 35 -18.19 -0.19 0.25
C GLU A 35 -16.85 0.45 -0.13
N ARG A 36 -15.76 -0.32 -0.07
CA ARG A 36 -14.44 0.12 -0.54
C ARG A 36 -14.47 0.58 -1.99
N THR A 37 -15.03 -0.22 -2.90
CA THR A 37 -15.14 0.17 -4.33
C THR A 37 -15.98 1.43 -4.53
N LYS A 38 -17.04 1.64 -3.72
CA LYS A 38 -17.82 2.89 -3.76
C LYS A 38 -16.97 4.09 -3.32
N LEU A 39 -16.20 3.95 -2.25
CA LEU A 39 -15.30 5.00 -1.76
C LEU A 39 -14.19 5.31 -2.79
N GLU A 40 -13.60 4.29 -3.43
CA GLU A 40 -12.62 4.47 -4.51
C GLU A 40 -13.23 5.23 -5.71
N ALA A 41 -14.51 5.01 -6.03
CA ALA A 41 -15.20 5.76 -7.07
C ALA A 41 -15.47 7.22 -6.65
N GLN A 42 -15.84 7.45 -5.38
CA GLN A 42 -16.01 8.79 -4.81
C GLN A 42 -14.68 9.56 -4.77
N GLU A 43 -13.58 8.90 -4.43
CA GLU A 43 -12.23 9.45 -4.46
C GLU A 43 -11.89 9.97 -5.86
N LYS A 44 -12.10 9.15 -6.89
CA LYS A 44 -11.87 9.55 -8.30
C LYS A 44 -12.71 10.77 -8.70
N LYS A 45 -13.95 10.84 -8.23
CA LYS A 45 -14.83 11.99 -8.47
C LYS A 45 -14.33 13.25 -7.76
N LEU A 46 -13.96 13.14 -6.49
CA LEU A 46 -13.37 14.25 -5.71
C LEU A 46 -12.10 14.79 -6.38
N ILE A 47 -11.22 13.92 -6.91
CA ILE A 47 -10.03 14.35 -7.65
C ILE A 47 -10.41 15.17 -8.89
N ALA A 48 -11.45 14.75 -9.63
CA ALA A 48 -11.94 15.49 -10.80
C ALA A 48 -12.55 16.85 -10.41
N ASP A 49 -13.31 16.89 -9.31
CA ASP A 49 -13.95 18.12 -8.80
C ASP A 49 -12.92 19.12 -8.24
N ILE A 50 -11.88 18.63 -7.56
CA ILE A 50 -10.72 19.43 -7.11
C ILE A 50 -9.99 20.00 -8.33
N LYS A 51 -9.71 19.18 -9.36
CA LYS A 51 -9.08 19.63 -10.61
C LYS A 51 -9.87 20.75 -11.28
N LYS A 52 -11.19 20.64 -11.33
CA LYS A 52 -12.05 21.64 -11.93
C LYS A 52 -12.03 22.95 -11.12
N SER A 53 -12.27 22.86 -9.81
CA SER A 53 -12.34 24.04 -8.93
C SER A 53 -10.99 24.77 -8.82
N ALA A 54 -9.89 24.05 -8.97
CA ALA A 54 -8.57 24.64 -8.96
C ALA A 54 -8.26 25.41 -10.26
N LYS A 55 -8.77 24.95 -11.42
CA LYS A 55 -8.73 25.72 -12.68
C LYS A 55 -9.60 26.98 -12.60
N ASP A 56 -10.72 26.90 -11.88
CA ASP A 56 -11.63 28.03 -11.66
C ASP A 56 -11.08 29.02 -10.61
N GLY A 57 -9.90 28.77 -10.03
CA GLY A 57 -9.25 29.66 -9.06
C GLY A 57 -9.88 29.67 -7.65
N GLN A 58 -10.79 28.73 -7.36
CA GLN A 58 -11.54 28.68 -6.10
C GLN A 58 -10.75 27.97 -4.98
N LEU A 59 -9.69 28.61 -4.49
CA LEU A 59 -8.76 28.01 -3.52
C LEU A 59 -9.42 27.53 -2.21
N ASN A 60 -10.43 28.26 -1.71
CA ASN A 60 -11.15 27.86 -0.49
C ASN A 60 -11.97 26.57 -0.70
N ALA A 61 -12.62 26.42 -1.86
CA ALA A 61 -13.36 25.21 -2.21
C ALA A 61 -12.41 24.02 -2.37
N CYS A 62 -11.26 24.23 -3.04
CA CYS A 62 -10.20 23.22 -3.18
C CYS A 62 -9.69 22.74 -1.83
N LYS A 63 -9.48 23.64 -0.86
CA LYS A 63 -9.02 23.28 0.49
C LYS A 63 -10.01 22.38 1.22
N VAL A 64 -11.32 22.65 1.12
CA VAL A 64 -12.34 21.79 1.74
C VAL A 64 -12.42 20.43 1.05
N MET A 65 -12.49 20.41 -0.28
CA MET A 65 -12.57 19.14 -1.04
C MET A 65 -11.33 18.27 -0.88
N ALA A 66 -10.15 18.87 -0.74
CA ALA A 66 -8.92 18.12 -0.50
C ALA A 66 -8.86 17.50 0.91
N LYS A 67 -9.43 18.16 1.93
CA LYS A 67 -9.62 17.52 3.25
C LYS A 67 -10.56 16.31 3.15
N ASP A 68 -11.64 16.43 2.39
CA ASP A 68 -12.56 15.29 2.12
C ASP A 68 -11.86 14.17 1.34
N LEU A 69 -10.96 14.50 0.41
CA LEU A 69 -10.16 13.52 -0.31
C LEU A 69 -9.25 12.72 0.64
N VAL A 70 -8.50 13.41 1.52
CA VAL A 70 -7.64 12.75 2.52
C VAL A 70 -8.46 11.85 3.43
N ARG A 71 -9.61 12.34 3.92
CA ARG A 71 -10.53 11.55 4.74
C ARG A 71 -11.03 10.30 4.01
N THR A 72 -11.38 10.44 2.72
CA THR A 72 -11.83 9.32 1.89
C THR A 72 -10.73 8.28 1.70
N ARG A 73 -9.48 8.70 1.43
CA ARG A 73 -8.31 7.81 1.34
C ARG A 73 -8.06 7.05 2.64
N ARG A 74 -8.12 7.74 3.79
CA ARG A 74 -8.01 7.09 5.11
C ARG A 74 -9.10 6.06 5.32
N TYR A 75 -10.35 6.34 4.93
CA TYR A 75 -11.40 5.34 5.00
C TYR A 75 -11.12 4.13 4.10
N VAL A 76 -10.69 4.33 2.85
CA VAL A 76 -10.31 3.22 1.96
C VAL A 76 -9.23 2.34 2.61
N GLN A 77 -8.19 2.93 3.20
CA GLN A 77 -7.14 2.20 3.93
C GLN A 77 -7.69 1.45 5.15
N LYS A 78 -8.56 2.08 5.93
CA LYS A 78 -9.24 1.45 7.08
C LYS A 78 -10.10 0.25 6.64
N PHE A 79 -10.77 0.34 5.49
CA PHE A 79 -11.50 -0.80 4.91
C PHE A 79 -10.56 -1.94 4.50
N TYR A 80 -9.35 -1.66 3.98
CA TYR A 80 -8.33 -2.68 3.72
C TYR A 80 -7.89 -3.38 5.01
N GLN A 81 -7.58 -2.62 6.07
CA GLN A 81 -7.21 -3.17 7.37
C GLN A 81 -8.32 -4.04 7.95
N MET A 82 -9.56 -3.54 7.97
CA MET A 82 -10.73 -4.30 8.44
C MET A 82 -10.96 -5.59 7.64
N ARG A 83 -10.76 -5.57 6.30
CA ARG A 83 -10.86 -6.78 5.47
C ARG A 83 -9.84 -7.83 5.92
N THR A 84 -8.60 -7.42 6.14
CA THR A 84 -7.52 -8.30 6.59
C THR A 84 -7.80 -8.86 7.98
N GLN A 85 -8.30 -8.03 8.90
CA GLN A 85 -8.73 -8.47 10.24
C GLN A 85 -9.85 -9.52 10.14
N LEU A 86 -10.88 -9.30 9.31
CA LEU A 86 -11.93 -10.31 9.09
C LEU A 86 -11.40 -11.59 8.45
N GLN A 87 -10.37 -11.51 7.60
CA GLN A 87 -9.70 -12.69 7.05
C GLN A 87 -8.96 -13.46 8.15
N ALA A 88 -8.21 -12.78 9.02
CA ALA A 88 -7.53 -13.37 10.17
C ALA A 88 -8.51 -14.07 11.12
N VAL A 89 -9.64 -13.43 11.44
CA VAL A 89 -10.71 -14.05 12.24
C VAL A 89 -11.28 -15.29 11.53
N GLY A 90 -11.47 -15.22 10.20
CA GLY A 90 -11.90 -16.36 9.40
C GLY A 90 -10.94 -17.56 9.47
N LEU A 91 -9.63 -17.29 9.40
CA LEU A 91 -8.57 -18.29 9.59
C LEU A 91 -8.62 -18.90 11.00
N ARG A 92 -8.76 -18.07 12.05
CA ARG A 92 -8.88 -18.54 13.43
C ARG A 92 -10.09 -19.46 13.62
N ILE A 93 -11.23 -19.13 13.02
CA ILE A 93 -12.43 -19.99 13.04
C ILE A 93 -12.19 -21.31 12.30
N GLN A 94 -11.45 -21.30 11.19
CA GLN A 94 -11.08 -22.52 10.48
C GLN A 94 -10.16 -23.42 11.34
N THR A 95 -9.19 -22.84 12.04
CA THR A 95 -8.35 -23.56 13.01
C THR A 95 -9.20 -24.16 14.13
N LEU A 96 -10.12 -23.38 14.72
CA LEU A 96 -11.05 -23.89 15.75
C LEU A 96 -11.88 -25.08 15.25
N ARG A 97 -12.31 -25.04 13.98
CA ARG A 97 -13.03 -26.17 13.36
C ARG A 97 -12.18 -27.43 13.27
N SER A 98 -10.92 -27.28 12.84
CA SER A 98 -9.97 -28.39 12.75
C SER A 98 -9.69 -28.99 14.12
N ASN A 99 -9.47 -28.13 15.12
CA ASN A 99 -9.23 -28.54 16.51
C ASN A 99 -10.46 -29.27 17.08
N GLN A 100 -11.67 -28.80 16.79
CA GLN A 100 -12.90 -29.49 17.21
C GLN A 100 -13.02 -30.88 16.58
N GLN A 101 -12.72 -31.02 15.28
CA GLN A 101 -12.73 -32.33 14.60
C GLN A 101 -11.68 -33.29 15.18
N MET A 102 -10.49 -32.77 15.49
CA MET A 102 -9.43 -33.54 16.15
C MET A 102 -9.87 -33.97 17.56
N ALA A 103 -10.47 -33.07 18.35
CA ALA A 103 -10.99 -33.39 19.67
C ALA A 103 -12.11 -34.45 19.62
N ASP A 104 -12.99 -34.39 18.61
CA ASP A 104 -14.05 -35.39 18.44
C ASP A 104 -13.48 -36.76 18.01
N ALA A 105 -12.46 -36.77 17.14
CA ALA A 105 -11.74 -37.98 16.75
C ALA A 105 -10.98 -38.60 17.92
N MET A 106 -10.25 -37.78 18.70
CA MET A 106 -9.60 -38.19 19.94
C MET A 106 -10.62 -38.72 20.93
N ARG A 107 -11.76 -38.06 21.14
CA ARG A 107 -12.82 -38.54 22.02
C ARG A 107 -13.39 -39.89 21.57
N GLY A 108 -13.50 -40.14 20.27
CA GLY A 108 -13.85 -41.44 19.70
C GLY A 108 -12.78 -42.51 19.94
N ALA A 109 -11.51 -42.17 19.66
CA ALA A 109 -10.37 -43.04 19.89
C ALA A 109 -10.17 -43.37 21.38
N THR A 110 -10.33 -42.40 22.29
CA THR A 110 -10.29 -42.60 23.73
C THR A 110 -11.44 -43.47 24.21
N ARG A 111 -12.66 -43.36 23.64
CA ARG A 111 -13.75 -44.30 23.96
C ARG A 111 -13.45 -45.71 23.49
N ALA A 112 -12.92 -45.86 22.27
CA ALA A 112 -12.49 -47.16 21.76
C ALA A 112 -11.34 -47.74 22.59
N MET A 113 -10.37 -46.92 22.97
CA MET A 113 -9.30 -47.28 23.89
C MET A 113 -9.81 -47.56 25.29
N ALA A 114 -10.84 -46.88 25.81
CA ALA A 114 -11.41 -47.17 27.13
C ALA A 114 -12.18 -48.51 27.12
N LEU A 115 -12.90 -48.81 26.03
CA LEU A 115 -13.52 -50.11 25.79
C LEU A 115 -12.47 -51.23 25.66
N MET A 116 -11.31 -50.92 25.07
CA MET A 116 -10.17 -51.84 24.93
C MET A 116 -9.30 -51.96 26.21
N ASN A 117 -9.16 -50.88 27.00
CA ASN A 117 -8.39 -50.78 28.25
C ASN A 117 -9.14 -51.37 29.43
N ARG A 118 -10.47 -51.52 29.34
CA ARG A 118 -11.21 -52.45 30.19
C ARG A 118 -10.65 -53.89 30.07
N GLY A 119 -9.82 -54.16 29.06
CA GLY A 119 -8.99 -55.34 28.90
C GLY A 119 -7.46 -55.18 28.98
N LEU A 120 -6.82 -53.99 29.09
CA LEU A 120 -5.37 -53.79 29.35
C LEU A 120 -4.87 -52.30 29.36
N ASN A 121 -4.10 -51.94 30.41
CA ASN A 121 -3.06 -50.90 30.57
C ASN A 121 -3.38 -49.36 30.63
N LEU A 122 -3.52 -48.86 31.87
CA LEU A 122 -3.57 -47.44 32.31
C LEU A 122 -2.34 -46.51 32.03
N PRO A 123 -1.07 -46.97 31.94
CA PRO A 123 0.09 -46.06 31.88
C PRO A 123 0.26 -45.23 30.59
N GLY A 124 -0.27 -45.69 29.46
CA GLY A 124 -0.09 -45.01 28.16
C GLY A 124 -0.92 -43.73 28.01
N ILE A 125 -2.10 -43.68 28.64
CA ILE A 125 -3.03 -42.54 28.55
C ILE A 125 -2.48 -41.30 29.27
N GLN A 126 -1.83 -41.48 30.42
CA GLN A 126 -1.20 -40.37 31.15
C GLN A 126 -0.06 -39.72 30.36
N ARG A 127 0.70 -40.51 29.59
CA ARG A 127 1.78 -39.97 28.74
C ARG A 127 1.22 -39.12 27.59
N ILE A 128 0.13 -39.55 26.95
CA ILE A 128 -0.53 -38.81 25.86
C ILE A 128 -1.14 -37.48 26.36
N MET A 129 -1.77 -37.49 27.54
CA MET A 129 -2.31 -36.27 28.14
C MET A 129 -1.20 -35.25 28.47
N ASN A 130 -0.09 -35.71 29.06
CA ASN A 130 1.03 -34.84 29.39
C ASN A 130 1.74 -34.28 28.15
N GLU A 131 1.87 -35.08 27.08
CA GLU A 131 2.46 -34.62 25.81
C GLU A 131 1.57 -33.57 25.14
N PHE A 132 0.24 -33.78 25.16
CA PHE A 132 -0.73 -32.81 24.64
C PHE A 132 -0.72 -31.49 25.41
N GLU A 133 -0.66 -31.54 26.74
CA GLU A 133 -0.60 -30.34 27.58
C GLU A 133 0.69 -29.53 27.29
N LYS A 134 1.81 -30.24 27.09
CA LYS A 134 3.09 -29.62 26.73
C LYS A 134 3.05 -28.98 25.33
N GLU A 135 2.51 -29.68 24.34
CA GLU A 135 2.42 -29.20 22.95
C GLU A 135 1.39 -28.08 22.79
N SER A 136 0.27 -28.13 23.55
CA SER A 136 -0.70 -27.04 23.63
C SER A 136 -0.08 -25.77 24.23
N SER A 137 0.69 -25.88 25.32
CA SER A 137 1.36 -24.71 25.90
C SER A 137 2.40 -24.09 24.96
N MET A 138 3.11 -24.93 24.19
CA MET A 138 4.07 -24.46 23.20
C MET A 138 3.37 -23.73 22.04
N MET A 139 2.18 -24.18 21.66
CA MET A 139 1.37 -23.54 20.64
C MET A 139 0.78 -22.20 21.10
N ASP A 140 0.34 -22.09 22.36
CA ASP A 140 -0.15 -20.84 22.94
C ASP A 140 0.98 -19.80 23.05
N MET A 141 2.17 -20.19 23.51
CA MET A 141 3.35 -19.31 23.60
C MET A 141 3.80 -18.79 22.22
N LYS A 142 3.69 -19.61 21.18
CA LYS A 142 3.99 -19.20 19.79
C LYS A 142 2.92 -18.26 19.23
N GLY A 143 1.68 -18.36 19.72
CA GLY A 143 0.60 -17.43 19.40
C GLY A 143 0.85 -16.04 19.97
N GLU A 144 1.26 -15.95 21.24
CA GLU A 144 1.55 -14.68 21.91
C GLU A 144 2.70 -13.92 21.23
N MET A 145 3.83 -14.58 20.92
CA MET A 145 4.95 -13.93 20.21
C MET A 145 4.58 -13.43 18.80
N MET A 146 3.57 -14.03 18.16
CA MET A 146 3.12 -13.63 16.83
C MET A 146 2.10 -12.49 16.88
N ASP A 147 1.40 -12.31 18.00
CA ASP A 147 0.50 -11.16 18.23
C ASP A 147 1.33 -9.90 18.57
N ASP A 148 2.34 -10.03 19.43
CA ASP A 148 3.25 -8.94 19.82
C ASP A 148 4.00 -8.33 18.62
N THR A 149 4.43 -9.16 17.67
CA THR A 149 5.13 -8.71 16.46
C THR A 149 4.21 -8.05 15.43
N VAL A 150 2.92 -8.38 15.44
CA VAL A 150 1.92 -7.73 14.60
C VAL A 150 1.51 -6.38 15.20
N GLU A 151 1.42 -6.28 16.52
CA GLU A 151 1.08 -5.04 17.22
C GLU A 151 2.21 -3.99 17.11
N GLU A 152 3.48 -4.42 17.15
CA GLU A 152 4.65 -3.54 16.94
C GLU A 152 4.74 -2.96 15.51
N VAL A 153 4.29 -3.70 14.50
CA VAL A 153 4.26 -3.24 13.09
C VAL A 153 3.03 -2.38 12.78
N MET A 154 2.00 -2.43 13.62
CA MET A 154 0.76 -1.66 13.45
C MET A 154 0.69 -0.40 14.32
N GLY A 155 1.76 -0.04 15.03
CA GLY A 155 1.87 1.20 15.78
C GLY A 155 1.57 2.43 14.91
N GLU A 156 0.52 3.16 15.27
CA GLU A 156 -0.05 4.30 14.54
C GLU A 156 1.00 5.41 14.31
N GLU A 157 1.21 5.77 13.05
CA GLU A 157 1.96 6.96 12.63
C GLU A 157 1.12 8.23 12.88
N ASP A 158 1.76 9.23 13.49
CA ASP A 158 1.20 10.48 14.03
C ASP A 158 0.27 11.23 13.05
N GLU A 159 -0.99 11.40 13.45
CA GLU A 159 -2.11 11.67 12.53
C GLU A 159 -2.36 13.13 12.12
N GLU A 160 -1.68 14.13 12.70
CA GLU A 160 -2.07 15.54 12.55
C GLU A 160 -1.11 16.40 11.71
N GLU A 161 0.20 16.15 11.70
CA GLU A 161 1.14 16.98 10.91
C GLU A 161 1.21 16.62 9.41
N GLU A 162 0.71 15.45 9.03
CA GLU A 162 0.75 15.00 7.63
C GLU A 162 -0.36 15.58 6.77
N GLY A 163 -1.49 15.99 7.35
CA GLY A 163 -2.67 16.40 6.58
C GLY A 163 -2.42 17.61 5.66
N ASP A 164 -1.71 18.62 6.15
CA ASP A 164 -1.39 19.82 5.39
C ASP A 164 -0.24 19.58 4.38
N LYS A 165 0.72 18.70 4.70
CA LYS A 165 1.76 18.25 3.75
C LYS A 165 1.13 17.45 2.60
N ILE A 166 0.21 16.54 2.90
CA ILE A 166 -0.51 15.74 1.91
C ILE A 166 -1.40 16.63 1.04
N LEU A 167 -2.05 17.66 1.62
CA LEU A 167 -2.79 18.65 0.84
C LEU A 167 -1.89 19.33 -0.20
N GLN A 168 -0.73 19.79 0.22
CA GLN A 168 0.22 20.47 -0.66
C GLN A 168 0.76 19.51 -1.73
N GLN A 169 1.10 18.28 -1.34
CA GLN A 169 1.51 17.22 -2.27
C GLN A 169 0.42 16.87 -3.28
N VAL A 170 -0.85 16.76 -2.88
CA VAL A 170 -1.98 16.49 -3.79
C VAL A 170 -2.19 17.66 -4.76
N LEU A 171 -2.05 18.90 -4.30
CA LEU A 171 -2.17 20.08 -5.17
C LEU A 171 -1.03 20.16 -6.19
N ASP A 172 0.18 19.77 -5.79
CA ASP A 172 1.35 19.67 -6.66
C ASP A 172 1.21 18.51 -7.66
N GLU A 173 0.76 17.34 -7.20
CA GLU A 173 0.51 16.13 -8.01
C GLU A 173 -0.61 16.35 -9.05
N ILE A 174 -1.56 17.25 -8.75
CA ILE A 174 -2.63 17.65 -9.67
C ILE A 174 -2.15 18.70 -10.71
N GLY A 175 -1.00 19.35 -10.49
CA GLY A 175 -0.34 20.19 -11.50
C GLY A 175 -0.90 21.61 -11.66
N VAL A 176 -1.67 22.11 -10.70
CA VAL A 176 -2.29 23.46 -10.79
C VAL A 176 -1.25 24.56 -10.60
N GLY A 177 -0.19 24.30 -9.82
CA GLY A 177 0.89 25.27 -9.59
C GLY A 177 1.74 25.59 -10.83
N ILE A 178 1.85 24.67 -11.80
CA ILE A 178 2.65 24.85 -13.02
C ILE A 178 1.91 25.66 -14.07
N SER A 179 0.61 25.39 -14.30
CA SER A 179 -0.16 26.19 -15.27
C SER A 179 -0.31 27.66 -14.85
N GLN A 180 -0.37 27.95 -13.56
CA GLN A 180 -0.45 29.34 -13.09
C GLN A 180 0.90 30.07 -13.21
N LYS A 181 2.03 29.40 -12.93
CA LYS A 181 3.38 29.95 -13.14
C LYS A 181 3.78 30.08 -14.62
N LEU A 182 3.25 29.23 -15.50
CA LEU A 182 3.45 29.37 -16.96
C LEU A 182 2.54 30.42 -17.60
N GLY A 183 1.41 30.77 -16.96
CA GLY A 183 0.53 31.86 -17.40
C GLY A 183 1.11 33.26 -17.17
N ASP A 184 2.02 33.40 -16.20
CA ASP A 184 2.67 34.66 -15.83
C ASP A 184 3.99 34.94 -16.57
N THR A 185 4.43 34.08 -17.50
CA THR A 185 5.55 34.44 -18.39
C THR A 185 5.06 35.43 -19.45
N PRO A 186 5.58 36.67 -19.49
CA PRO A 186 5.09 37.68 -20.43
C PRO A 186 5.38 37.23 -21.86
N THR A 187 4.32 36.94 -22.63
CA THR A 187 4.34 36.72 -24.09
C THR A 187 4.64 37.99 -24.89
N GLY A 188 5.32 38.97 -24.29
CA GLY A 188 5.53 40.33 -24.80
C GLY A 188 6.87 40.57 -25.50
N LEU A 189 7.47 39.57 -26.15
CA LEU A 189 8.69 39.78 -26.96
C LEU A 189 8.51 39.34 -28.42
N ALA A 190 7.46 39.85 -29.05
CA ALA A 190 7.32 39.81 -30.51
C ALA A 190 7.06 41.23 -31.04
N THR A 191 8.14 41.85 -31.52
CA THR A 191 8.23 42.75 -32.68
C THR A 191 9.11 43.98 -32.41
N THR A 192 10.42 43.80 -32.55
CA THR A 192 11.31 44.89 -32.94
C THR A 192 11.76 44.64 -34.36
N SER A 193 11.03 45.27 -35.27
CA SER A 193 11.31 45.48 -36.68
C SER A 193 12.79 45.73 -36.95
N ILE A 194 13.44 44.79 -37.63
CA ILE A 194 14.76 44.96 -38.25
C ILE A 194 14.58 45.94 -39.41
N LYS A 195 14.99 47.19 -39.21
CA LYS A 195 15.07 48.22 -40.24
C LYS A 195 16.48 48.20 -40.82
N GLU A 196 16.58 47.96 -42.12
CA GLU A 196 17.81 48.09 -42.92
C GLU A 196 18.58 49.36 -42.58
N ARG A 197 19.89 49.21 -42.38
CA ARG A 197 20.85 50.32 -42.48
C ARG A 197 22.03 49.90 -43.35
N GLN A 198 22.17 50.61 -44.46
CA GLN A 198 23.30 50.62 -45.38
C GLN A 198 24.63 50.96 -44.70
N PRO A 199 25.77 50.52 -45.27
CA PRO A 199 27.10 50.73 -44.71
C PRO A 199 27.64 52.13 -45.05
N VAL A 200 28.38 52.73 -44.11
CA VAL A 200 29.23 53.91 -44.36
C VAL A 200 30.64 53.63 -43.84
N ALA A 201 31.61 53.88 -44.71
CA ALA A 201 33.04 53.66 -44.52
C ALA A 201 33.75 54.95 -44.09
N LEU A 202 34.71 54.83 -43.16
CA LEU A 202 35.86 55.71 -42.92
C LEU A 202 36.78 54.93 -41.96
N GLY A 203 37.93 54.38 -42.37
CA GLY A 203 39.21 55.09 -42.55
C GLY A 203 40.08 54.91 -41.29
N GLU A 204 40.90 53.84 -41.22
CA GLU A 204 42.38 53.89 -41.12
C GLU A 204 42.90 54.14 -39.67
N SER A 205 43.69 53.27 -39.02
CA SER A 205 45.09 52.96 -39.35
C SER A 205 45.66 51.72 -38.61
N SER A 206 46.49 50.93 -39.33
CA SER A 206 47.76 50.23 -38.93
C SER A 206 47.80 49.45 -37.59
N GLY A 207 47.96 48.13 -37.51
CA GLY A 207 48.90 47.15 -38.13
C GLY A 207 49.64 46.38 -36.98
N PRO A 208 50.41 45.27 -37.16
CA PRO A 208 50.58 44.34 -38.28
C PRO A 208 50.40 42.82 -37.93
N SER A 209 50.38 41.99 -38.99
CA SER A 209 50.30 40.51 -39.21
C SER A 209 51.39 39.64 -38.50
N PRO A 210 51.53 38.27 -38.61
CA PRO A 210 51.11 37.30 -39.66
C PRO A 210 50.61 35.86 -39.17
N PRO A 211 50.36 34.86 -40.07
CA PRO A 211 49.43 33.69 -39.91
C PRO A 211 50.18 32.32 -39.91
N PRO A 212 49.74 31.14 -40.47
CA PRO A 212 48.43 30.58 -40.93
C PRO A 212 48.17 29.08 -40.59
N GLY A 213 47.03 28.52 -41.05
CA GLY A 213 46.84 27.07 -41.32
C GLY A 213 45.50 26.53 -40.75
N GLY A 214 44.55 25.97 -41.48
CA GLY A 214 44.56 25.28 -42.77
C GLY A 214 44.42 23.77 -42.54
N GLY A 215 43.30 23.16 -42.97
CA GLY A 215 43.25 21.71 -43.19
C GLY A 215 42.06 20.95 -42.60
N ASP A 216 41.00 20.91 -43.40
CA ASP A 216 39.97 19.87 -43.51
C ASP A 216 40.50 18.42 -43.38
N LYS A 217 39.80 17.55 -42.62
CA LYS A 217 39.18 16.28 -43.09
C LYS A 217 38.85 15.27 -41.99
N SER A 218 37.62 14.76 -42.09
CA SER A 218 37.25 13.33 -42.06
C SER A 218 37.37 12.52 -40.76
N GLY A 219 36.24 11.97 -40.32
CA GLY A 219 36.21 10.73 -39.52
C GLY A 219 34.91 10.59 -38.74
N GLY A 220 34.03 9.68 -39.18
CA GLY A 220 32.69 9.52 -38.63
C GLY A 220 32.59 8.57 -37.44
N GLY A 221 31.34 8.32 -37.03
CA GLY A 221 30.96 7.15 -36.23
C GLY A 221 30.45 7.47 -34.82
N GLY A 222 29.12 7.56 -34.70
CA GLY A 222 28.30 6.83 -33.73
C GLY A 222 28.58 6.90 -32.22
N ILE A 223 27.56 7.40 -31.50
CA ILE A 223 26.99 6.88 -30.23
C ILE A 223 27.94 6.74 -29.02
N ASP A 224 27.78 7.60 -28.01
CA ASP A 224 27.59 7.19 -26.60
C ASP A 224 27.30 8.41 -25.71
N LEU A 225 26.10 8.50 -25.15
CA LEU A 225 25.69 9.57 -24.20
C LEU A 225 25.23 8.96 -22.86
N GLY A 226 25.63 7.72 -22.56
CA GLY A 226 25.23 7.01 -21.32
C GLY A 226 26.33 6.84 -20.28
N ALA A 227 27.62 6.89 -20.65
CA ALA A 227 28.70 6.46 -19.76
C ALA A 227 29.17 7.49 -18.70
N SER A 228 29.00 8.80 -18.93
CA SER A 228 29.62 9.82 -18.06
C SER A 228 28.93 10.00 -16.70
N ASP A 229 27.62 9.77 -16.65
CA ASP A 229 26.83 9.97 -15.42
C ASP A 229 26.92 8.76 -14.48
N GLU A 230 27.02 7.54 -15.04
CA GLU A 230 27.21 6.32 -14.26
C GLU A 230 28.61 6.28 -13.63
N ASP A 231 29.66 6.70 -14.36
CA ASP A 231 31.03 6.79 -13.86
C ASP A 231 31.14 7.83 -12.71
N ALA A 232 30.40 8.94 -12.80
CA ALA A 232 30.38 9.97 -11.76
C ALA A 232 29.68 9.50 -10.46
N LEU A 233 28.63 8.67 -10.59
CA LEU A 233 27.92 8.08 -9.46
C LEU A 233 28.76 6.98 -8.79
N GLN A 234 29.48 6.18 -9.57
CA GLN A 234 30.35 5.13 -9.05
C GLN A 234 31.53 5.71 -8.26
N ALA A 235 32.15 6.79 -8.77
CA ALA A 235 33.22 7.48 -8.06
C ALA A 235 32.76 8.09 -6.73
N ARG A 236 31.51 8.58 -6.65
CA ARG A 236 30.91 9.07 -5.40
C ARG A 236 30.63 7.95 -4.40
N LEU A 237 30.19 6.78 -4.87
CA LEU A 237 29.96 5.60 -4.03
C LEU A 237 31.26 5.06 -3.43
N ASP A 238 32.33 5.01 -4.21
CA ASP A 238 33.64 4.55 -3.74
C ASP A 238 34.27 5.51 -2.72
N ALA A 239 34.02 6.82 -2.85
CA ALA A 239 34.44 7.82 -1.86
C ALA A 239 33.69 7.65 -0.53
N LEU A 240 32.40 7.28 -0.57
CA LEU A 240 31.60 7.04 0.65
C LEU A 240 31.98 5.75 1.37
N ARG A 241 32.48 4.76 0.64
CA ARG A 241 32.92 3.47 1.20
C ARG A 241 34.31 3.52 1.82
N ARG A 242 35.08 4.57 1.55
CA ARG A 242 36.46 4.74 2.02
C ARG A 242 36.61 5.75 3.17
N GLY A 243 35.55 6.50 3.48
CA GLY A 243 35.42 7.32 4.69
C GLY A 243 34.78 6.54 5.82
#